data_AF-A3MSZ2-F1
#
_entry.id   AF-A3MSZ2-F1
#
_cell.length_a   1.000
_cell.length_b   1.000
_cell.length_c   1.000
_cell.angle_alpha   90.00
_cell.angle_beta   90.00
_cell.angle_gamma   90.00
#
_symmetry.space_group_name_H-M   'P 1'
#
loop_
_entity.id
_entity.type
_entity.pdbx_description
1 polymer ?
#
loop_
_entity_poly.entity_id
_entity_poly.type
_entity_poly.pdbx_seq_one_letter_code
_entity_poly.pdbx_strand_id
1 'polypeptide(L)'
;MEDVVAATAFIAALVSLFLYAVAVASQFIEVKIAESPLAPAGDAPTRRVYVYATPTSSPLISSSLPVSGFGLVAVEYEGDVEELRRALGIGGVLVAVFEIYPGGYRCRLAPGVKSVRIGDDPYTGLWCPPPFSNATVAGCSPVGIASRGRWLVVQYSCP
;
A
#
# COMPACT_ATOMS: atom_id res chain seq x y z
N MET A 1 14.49 56.49 -35.11
CA MET A 1 15.31 55.25 -35.15
C MET A 1 15.58 54.70 -33.76
N GLU A 2 15.76 55.56 -32.75
CA GLU A 2 16.06 55.16 -31.37
C GLU A 2 14.96 54.32 -30.70
N ASP A 3 13.67 54.63 -30.93
CA ASP A 3 12.55 53.86 -30.37
C ASP A 3 12.51 52.41 -30.89
N VAL A 4 12.91 52.18 -32.14
CA VAL A 4 12.95 50.83 -32.73
C VAL A 4 14.09 50.02 -32.12
N VAL A 5 15.22 50.68 -31.81
CA VAL A 5 16.37 50.05 -31.15
C VAL A 5 16.04 49.73 -29.69
N ALA A 6 15.33 50.62 -28.98
CA ALA A 6 14.90 50.37 -27.61
C ALA A 6 13.89 49.21 -27.53
N ALA A 7 12.91 49.18 -28.43
CA ALA A 7 11.91 48.11 -28.49
C ALA A 7 12.55 46.75 -28.79
N THR A 8 13.49 46.70 -29.73
CA THR A 8 14.18 45.44 -30.09
C THR A 8 15.08 44.94 -28.96
N ALA A 9 15.79 45.83 -28.25
CA ALA A 9 16.59 45.47 -27.09
C ALA A 9 15.72 44.91 -25.94
N PHE A 10 14.56 45.51 -25.69
CA PHE A 10 13.62 45.05 -24.67
C PHE A 10 13.04 43.66 -24.99
N ILE A 11 12.66 43.43 -26.25
CA ILE A 11 12.16 42.13 -26.70
C ILE A 11 13.25 41.06 -26.58
N ALA A 12 14.49 41.38 -27.00
CA ALA A 12 15.62 40.45 -26.89
C ALA A 12 15.90 40.07 -25.44
N ALA A 13 15.85 41.04 -24.52
CA ALA A 13 15.99 40.79 -23.09
C ALA A 13 14.88 39.89 -22.54
N LEU A 14 13.61 40.14 -22.90
CA LEU A 14 12.48 39.31 -22.49
C LEU A 14 12.59 37.86 -22.99
N VAL A 15 12.98 37.68 -24.26
CA VAL A 15 13.18 36.34 -24.83
C VAL A 15 14.31 35.62 -24.11
N SER A 16 15.42 36.29 -23.83
CA SER A 16 16.55 35.69 -23.10
C SER A 16 16.14 35.25 -21.67
N LEU A 17 15.35 36.08 -20.97
CA LEU A 17 14.84 35.77 -19.64
C LEU A 17 13.89 34.59 -19.67
N PHE A 18 13.00 34.53 -20.67
CA PHE A 18 12.05 33.43 -20.83
C PHE A 18 12.75 32.10 -21.11
N LEU A 19 13.72 32.10 -22.03
CA LEU A 19 14.52 30.91 -22.34
C LEU A 19 15.30 30.42 -21.12
N TYR A 20 15.89 31.34 -20.35
CA TYR A 20 16.57 31.01 -19.11
C TYR A 20 15.62 30.41 -18.06
N ALA A 21 14.44 31.01 -17.90
CA ALA A 21 13.42 30.52 -16.96
C ALA A 21 12.94 29.10 -17.34
N VAL A 22 12.71 28.83 -18.62
CA VAL A 22 12.33 27.49 -19.11
C VAL A 22 13.46 26.48 -18.90
N ALA A 23 14.71 26.86 -19.19
CA ALA A 23 15.86 25.98 -18.98
C ALA A 23 16.03 25.60 -17.50
N VAL A 24 15.91 26.57 -16.59
CA VAL A 24 15.94 26.32 -15.15
C VAL A 24 14.75 25.47 -14.70
N ALA A 25 13.52 25.80 -15.14
CA ALA A 25 12.32 25.04 -14.79
C ALA A 25 12.38 23.59 -15.28
N SER A 26 13.00 23.33 -16.43
CA SER A 26 13.14 21.97 -16.97
C SER A 26 13.99 21.04 -16.09
N GLN A 27 14.91 21.58 -15.29
CA GLN A 27 15.70 20.79 -14.33
C GLN A 27 14.87 20.37 -13.11
N PHE A 28 13.74 21.03 -12.86
CA PHE A 28 12.79 20.71 -11.80
C PHE A 28 11.56 19.96 -12.30
N ILE A 29 11.56 19.48 -13.56
CA ILE A 29 10.56 18.50 -14.00
C ILE A 29 10.86 17.24 -13.20
N GLU A 30 10.09 17.04 -12.12
CA GLU A 30 10.09 15.80 -11.35
C GLU A 30 10.04 14.66 -12.34
N VAL A 31 11.14 13.91 -12.42
CA VAL A 31 11.18 12.65 -13.14
C VAL A 31 10.06 11.85 -12.51
N LYS A 32 8.96 11.64 -13.23
CA LYS A 32 7.89 10.74 -12.80
C LYS A 32 8.55 9.38 -12.65
N ILE A 33 8.97 9.07 -11.43
CA ILE A 33 9.49 7.75 -11.09
C ILE A 33 8.29 6.83 -11.27
N ALA A 34 8.29 6.09 -12.38
CA ALA A 34 7.29 5.09 -12.67
C ALA A 34 7.55 3.91 -11.73
N GLU A 35 6.90 3.95 -10.58
CA GLU A 35 6.97 2.88 -9.60
C GLU A 35 6.08 1.74 -10.08
N SER A 36 6.70 0.86 -10.87
CA SER A 36 6.07 -0.38 -11.29
C SER A 36 5.84 -1.26 -10.05
N PRO A 37 4.68 -1.94 -9.95
CA PRO A 37 4.44 -2.94 -8.93
C PRO A 37 5.30 -4.17 -9.20
N LEU A 38 6.60 -4.09 -8.93
CA LEU A 38 7.38 -5.30 -8.85
C LEU A 38 6.95 -6.01 -7.58
N ALA A 39 6.50 -7.25 -7.75
CA ALA A 39 6.45 -8.21 -6.65
C ALA A 39 7.77 -8.12 -5.88
N PRO A 40 7.74 -8.22 -4.53
CA PRO A 40 8.95 -8.14 -3.73
C PRO A 40 10.00 -9.07 -4.34
N ALA A 41 11.22 -8.55 -4.51
CA ALA A 41 12.36 -9.38 -4.90
C ALA A 41 12.41 -10.58 -3.94
N GLY A 42 12.86 -11.76 -4.41
CA GLY A 42 12.87 -12.97 -3.59
C GLY A 42 13.58 -12.82 -2.25
N ASP A 43 14.49 -11.85 -2.14
CA ASP A 43 15.30 -11.55 -0.96
C ASP A 43 14.71 -10.42 -0.07
N ALA A 44 13.53 -9.88 -0.40
CA ALA A 44 12.92 -8.82 0.40
C ALA A 44 12.43 -9.39 1.75
N PRO A 45 12.74 -8.71 2.89
CA PRO A 45 12.32 -9.17 4.20
C PRO A 45 10.79 -9.15 4.28
N THR A 46 10.19 -10.33 4.22
CA THR A 46 8.74 -10.51 4.16
C THR A 46 8.26 -11.13 5.47
N ARG A 47 7.35 -10.44 6.16
CA ARG A 47 6.72 -10.92 7.39
C ARG A 47 5.37 -11.52 7.09
N ARG A 48 5.06 -12.67 7.68
CA ARG A 48 3.76 -13.32 7.54
C ARG A 48 2.96 -13.18 8.82
N VAL A 49 1.80 -12.58 8.70
CA VAL A 49 0.84 -12.42 9.78
C VAL A 49 -0.37 -13.31 9.50
N TYR A 50 -0.60 -14.26 10.39
CA TYR A 50 -1.71 -15.21 10.33
C TYR A 50 -2.84 -14.70 11.23
N VAL A 51 -4.06 -14.65 10.70
CA VAL A 51 -5.24 -14.21 11.44
C VAL A 51 -6.16 -15.38 11.70
N TYR A 52 -6.45 -15.62 12.97
CA TYR A 52 -7.34 -16.66 13.44
C TYR A 52 -8.61 -16.05 14.04
N ALA A 53 -9.77 -16.62 13.70
CA ALA A 53 -11.00 -16.39 14.42
C ALA A 53 -11.07 -17.37 15.58
N THR A 54 -11.12 -16.85 16.80
CA THR A 54 -11.04 -17.62 18.05
C THR A 54 -12.25 -17.26 18.90
N PRO A 55 -12.83 -18.19 19.69
CA PRO A 55 -13.96 -17.85 20.54
C PRO A 55 -13.56 -16.76 21.55
N THR A 56 -14.47 -15.82 21.85
CA THR A 56 -14.16 -14.65 22.71
C THR A 56 -13.76 -15.01 24.14
N SER A 57 -13.98 -16.27 24.55
CA SER A 57 -13.50 -16.83 25.81
C SER A 57 -12.01 -17.18 25.83
N SER A 58 -11.29 -16.96 24.72
CA SER A 58 -9.85 -17.24 24.62
C SER A 58 -9.02 -16.19 25.38
N PRO A 59 -8.03 -16.60 26.18
CA PRO A 59 -7.18 -15.68 26.96
C PRO A 59 -6.24 -14.80 26.11
N LEU A 60 -6.23 -14.96 24.79
CA LEU A 60 -5.30 -14.31 23.85
C LEU A 60 -5.89 -13.07 23.17
N ILE A 61 -7.11 -12.67 23.50
CA ILE A 61 -7.81 -11.56 22.82
C ILE A 61 -7.58 -10.25 23.57
N SER A 62 -6.97 -9.29 22.86
CA SER A 62 -6.85 -7.89 23.24
C SER A 62 -7.30 -7.03 22.05
N SER A 63 -8.59 -6.74 21.90
CA SER A 63 -9.13 -5.40 21.54
C SER A 63 -10.55 -5.36 20.93
N SER A 64 -11.28 -4.33 21.38
CA SER A 64 -12.22 -3.38 20.74
C SER A 64 -13.42 -3.76 19.86
N LEU A 65 -13.57 -4.92 19.20
CA LEU A 65 -14.83 -5.20 18.48
C LEU A 65 -15.21 -6.70 18.46
N PRO A 66 -16.26 -7.11 19.20
CA PRO A 66 -16.74 -8.48 19.15
C PRO A 66 -17.63 -8.67 17.91
N VAL A 67 -17.20 -9.52 16.98
CA VAL A 67 -18.14 -10.16 16.06
C VAL A 67 -18.73 -11.33 16.85
N SER A 68 -19.89 -11.10 17.49
CA SER A 68 -20.77 -12.11 18.10
C SER A 68 -20.12 -13.49 18.35
N GLY A 69 -19.45 -13.66 19.50
CA GLY A 69 -18.90 -14.94 19.97
C GLY A 69 -17.47 -15.29 19.50
N PHE A 70 -16.88 -14.52 18.58
CA PHE A 70 -15.51 -14.72 18.11
C PHE A 70 -14.70 -13.41 18.11
N GLY A 71 -13.45 -13.50 18.56
CA GLY A 71 -12.43 -12.45 18.44
C GLY A 71 -11.35 -12.86 17.43
N LEU A 72 -10.72 -11.86 16.82
CA LEU A 72 -9.60 -12.08 15.90
C LEU A 72 -8.28 -12.02 16.66
N VAL A 73 -7.40 -12.98 16.39
CA VAL A 73 -6.03 -13.01 16.90
C VAL A 73 -5.09 -13.00 15.70
N ALA A 74 -4.22 -12.01 15.64
CA ALA A 74 -3.20 -11.88 14.61
C ALA A 74 -1.84 -12.28 15.19
N VAL A 75 -1.12 -13.17 14.51
CA VAL A 75 0.17 -13.69 14.98
C VAL A 75 1.19 -13.59 13.85
N GLU A 76 2.30 -12.91 14.13
CA GLU A 76 3.49 -12.90 13.27
C GLU A 76 4.30 -14.17 13.56
N TYR A 77 4.52 -14.99 12.55
CA TYR A 77 5.25 -16.25 12.72
C TYR A 77 6.04 -16.60 11.45
N GLU A 78 7.30 -16.97 11.64
CA GLU A 78 8.17 -17.51 10.59
C GLU A 78 8.29 -19.02 10.79
N GLY A 79 7.39 -19.81 10.19
CA GLY A 79 7.37 -21.26 10.32
C GLY A 79 6.13 -21.93 9.72
N ASP A 80 5.89 -23.20 10.05
CA ASP A 80 4.72 -23.96 9.58
C ASP A 80 3.43 -23.51 10.31
N VAL A 81 2.38 -23.28 9.53
CA VAL A 81 1.08 -22.80 9.99
C VAL A 81 0.40 -23.82 10.89
N GLU A 82 0.59 -25.11 10.62
CA GLU A 82 0.01 -26.18 11.43
C GLU A 82 0.70 -26.33 12.78
N GLU A 83 2.00 -26.04 12.85
CA GLU A 83 2.76 -26.04 14.10
C GLU A 83 2.35 -24.85 14.97
N LEU A 84 2.21 -23.66 14.37
CA LEU A 84 1.67 -22.48 15.04
C LEU A 84 0.26 -22.72 15.58
N ARG A 85 -0.61 -23.35 14.77
CA ARG A 85 -1.98 -23.68 15.17
C ARG A 85 -2.01 -24.58 16.40
N ARG A 86 -1.12 -25.57 16.46
CA ARG A 86 -0.97 -26.44 17.64
C ARG A 86 -0.36 -25.71 18.83
N ALA A 87 0.67 -24.88 18.61
CA ALA A 87 1.40 -24.16 19.65
C ALA A 87 0.54 -23.10 20.35
N LEU A 88 -0.33 -22.42 19.60
CA LEU A 88 -1.26 -21.46 20.19
C LEU A 88 -2.37 -22.16 21.00
N GLY A 89 -2.57 -23.48 20.85
CA GLY A 89 -3.59 -24.24 21.58
C GLY A 89 -5.02 -23.80 21.28
N ILE A 90 -5.21 -22.99 20.24
CA ILE A 90 -6.49 -22.37 19.92
C ILE A 90 -7.23 -23.26 18.94
N GLY A 91 -8.47 -23.64 19.26
CA GLY A 91 -9.43 -24.17 18.29
C GLY A 91 -9.91 -23.12 17.27
N GLY A 92 -9.07 -22.14 16.96
CA GLY A 92 -9.38 -21.03 16.07
C GLY A 92 -9.20 -21.43 14.61
N VAL A 93 -10.05 -20.88 13.76
CA VAL A 93 -10.03 -21.13 12.32
C VAL A 93 -9.20 -20.03 11.66
N LEU A 94 -8.28 -20.40 10.77
CA LEU A 94 -7.53 -19.42 9.97
C LEU A 94 -8.51 -18.69 9.04
N VAL A 95 -8.55 -17.37 9.12
CA VAL A 95 -9.47 -16.53 8.33
C VAL A 95 -8.77 -15.66 7.30
N ALA A 96 -7.53 -15.25 7.57
CA ALA A 96 -6.72 -14.49 6.62
C ALA A 96 -5.22 -14.68 6.84
N VAL A 97 -4.44 -14.47 5.78
CA VAL A 97 -2.99 -14.41 5.81
C VAL A 97 -2.54 -13.10 5.17
N PHE A 98 -1.69 -12.35 5.86
CA PHE A 98 -1.07 -11.13 5.36
C PHE A 98 0.43 -11.36 5.15
N GLU A 99 0.91 -11.02 3.97
CA GLU A 99 2.34 -10.98 3.63
C GLU A 99 2.75 -9.51 3.55
N ILE A 100 3.49 -9.04 4.55
CA ILE A 100 3.93 -7.65 4.68
C ILE A 100 5.38 -7.54 4.23
N TYR A 101 5.68 -6.59 3.36
CA TYR A 101 7.03 -6.33 2.83
C TYR A 101 7.31 -4.82 2.85
N PRO A 102 8.57 -4.39 2.68
CA PRO A 102 8.91 -2.97 2.65
C PRO A 102 8.06 -2.24 1.62
N GLY A 103 7.29 -1.27 2.10
CA GLY A 103 6.43 -0.47 1.25
C GLY A 103 5.16 -1.18 0.78
N GLY A 104 4.66 -2.23 1.43
CA GLY A 104 3.34 -2.77 1.09
C GLY A 104 2.92 -4.06 1.79
N TYR A 105 1.75 -4.57 1.41
CA TYR A 105 1.31 -5.90 1.82
C TYR A 105 0.46 -6.58 0.74
N ARG A 106 0.41 -7.91 0.81
CA ARG A 106 -0.55 -8.76 0.09
C ARG A 106 -1.37 -9.52 1.11
N CYS A 107 -2.58 -9.91 0.75
CA CYS A 107 -3.45 -10.66 1.66
C CYS A 107 -4.19 -11.77 0.91
N ARG A 108 -4.51 -12.85 1.64
CA ARG A 108 -5.33 -13.95 1.17
C ARG A 108 -6.38 -14.29 2.22
N LEU A 109 -7.62 -14.41 1.79
CA LEU A 109 -8.73 -14.85 2.64
C LEU A 109 -8.85 -16.37 2.62
N ALA A 110 -9.25 -16.94 3.75
CA ALA A 110 -9.68 -18.33 3.77
C ALA A 110 -11.01 -18.51 3.02
N PRO A 111 -11.28 -19.72 2.47
CA PRO A 111 -12.54 -20.00 1.79
C PRO A 111 -13.74 -19.67 2.68
N GLY A 112 -14.71 -18.93 2.13
CA GLY A 112 -15.95 -18.57 2.85
C GLY A 112 -15.86 -17.29 3.70
N VAL A 113 -14.69 -16.65 3.82
CA VAL A 113 -14.52 -15.38 4.54
C VAL A 113 -14.74 -14.21 3.57
N LYS A 114 -15.56 -13.22 3.97
CA LYS A 114 -15.88 -12.03 3.13
C LYS A 114 -14.85 -10.91 3.26
N SER A 115 -14.48 -10.56 4.49
CA SER A 115 -13.47 -9.55 4.76
C SER A 115 -12.87 -9.72 6.15
N VAL A 116 -11.62 -9.27 6.30
CA VAL A 116 -10.87 -9.22 7.55
C VAL A 116 -10.16 -7.87 7.61
N ARG A 117 -10.19 -7.26 8.79
CA ARG A 117 -9.51 -6.01 9.09
C ARG A 117 -8.74 -6.14 10.39
N ILE A 118 -7.50 -5.67 10.41
CA ILE A 118 -6.65 -5.57 11.60
C ILE A 118 -6.31 -4.09 11.84
N GLY A 119 -6.60 -3.60 13.04
CA GLY A 119 -6.34 -2.21 13.46
C GLY A 119 -7.55 -1.29 13.34
N ASP A 120 -7.67 -0.38 14.32
CA ASP A 120 -8.81 0.53 14.48
C ASP A 120 -8.80 1.70 13.48
N ASP A 121 -7.63 2.04 12.94
CA ASP A 121 -7.46 3.12 11.96
C ASP A 121 -7.82 2.62 10.54
N PRO A 122 -8.69 3.32 9.79
CA PRO A 122 -9.13 2.87 8.47
C PRO A 122 -8.07 3.06 7.37
N TYR A 123 -7.10 3.94 7.59
CA TYR A 123 -6.05 4.31 6.65
C TYR A 123 -4.70 3.67 6.96
N THR A 124 -4.48 3.16 8.17
CA THR A 124 -3.25 2.44 8.54
C THR A 124 -3.48 0.99 8.94
N GLY A 125 -4.74 0.55 9.03
CA GLY A 125 -5.10 -0.84 9.26
C GLY A 125 -4.79 -1.75 8.07
N LEU A 126 -4.61 -3.04 8.34
CA LEU A 126 -4.47 -4.07 7.32
C LEU A 126 -5.85 -4.59 6.93
N TRP A 127 -6.18 -4.53 5.65
CA TRP A 127 -7.48 -4.92 5.11
C TRP A 127 -7.35 -6.05 4.09
N CYS A 128 -8.28 -7.01 4.17
CA CYS A 128 -8.43 -8.04 3.15
C CYS A 128 -9.91 -8.31 2.83
N PRO A 129 -10.39 -8.12 1.58
CA PRO A 129 -9.67 -7.46 0.49
C PRO A 129 -9.32 -6.00 0.84
N PRO A 130 -8.30 -5.40 0.20
CA PRO A 130 -8.01 -3.97 0.30
C PRO A 130 -9.28 -3.11 0.12
N PRO A 131 -9.42 -1.98 0.83
CA PRO A 131 -10.65 -1.17 0.85
C PRO A 131 -10.84 -0.31 -0.42
N PHE A 132 -10.09 -0.60 -1.49
CA PHE A 132 -10.11 0.16 -2.74
C PHE A 132 -10.79 -0.64 -3.83
N SER A 133 -11.40 0.09 -4.77
CA SER A 133 -12.05 -0.50 -5.92
C SER A 133 -11.05 -1.35 -6.71
N ASN A 134 -11.43 -2.61 -6.93
CA ASN A 134 -10.83 -3.54 -7.88
C ASN A 134 -11.11 -3.15 -9.35
N ALA A 135 -11.63 -1.95 -9.59
CA ALA A 135 -11.78 -1.39 -10.92
C ALA A 135 -10.40 -1.19 -11.57
N THR A 136 -10.30 -1.69 -12.79
CA THR A 136 -9.17 -1.40 -13.66
C THR A 136 -9.20 0.08 -14.03
N VAL A 137 -8.06 0.75 -13.90
CA VAL A 137 -7.91 2.15 -14.31
C VAL A 137 -7.05 2.16 -15.56
N ALA A 138 -7.60 2.65 -16.67
CA ALA A 138 -6.90 2.74 -17.96
C ALA A 138 -6.27 1.39 -18.44
N GLY A 139 -6.93 0.27 -18.17
CA GLY A 139 -6.44 -1.07 -18.54
C GLY A 139 -5.46 -1.70 -17.54
N CYS A 140 -5.13 -1.02 -16.44
CA CYS A 140 -4.24 -1.52 -15.40
C CYS A 140 -5.04 -2.09 -14.21
N SER A 141 -4.66 -3.25 -13.71
CA SER A 141 -5.30 -3.95 -12.59
C SER A 141 -4.61 -3.61 -11.27
N PRO A 142 -5.36 -3.34 -10.18
CA PRO A 142 -4.75 -3.11 -8.88
C PRO A 142 -4.13 -4.40 -8.34
N VAL A 143 -2.88 -4.32 -7.87
CA VAL A 143 -2.07 -5.50 -7.45
C VAL A 143 -1.54 -5.40 -6.01
N GLY A 144 -1.54 -4.21 -5.41
CA GLY A 144 -1.01 -4.02 -4.07
C GLY A 144 -1.23 -2.62 -3.52
N ILE A 145 -0.68 -2.36 -2.34
CA ILE A 145 -0.70 -1.06 -1.68
C ILE A 145 0.73 -0.71 -1.34
N ALA A 146 1.13 0.53 -1.60
CA ALA A 146 2.37 1.07 -1.09
C ALA A 146 2.20 2.25 -0.14
N SER A 147 2.96 2.23 0.94
CA SER A 147 3.05 3.35 1.87
C SER A 147 4.00 4.41 1.31
N ARG A 148 3.51 5.63 1.16
CA ARG A 148 4.26 6.84 0.76
C ARG A 148 4.18 7.88 1.88
N GLY A 149 4.77 7.54 3.03
CA GLY A 149 4.69 8.34 4.24
C GLY A 149 3.29 8.27 4.85
N ARG A 150 2.55 9.39 4.83
CA ARG A 150 1.17 9.48 5.38
C ARG A 150 0.08 8.98 4.44
N TRP A 151 0.43 8.59 3.22
CA TRP A 151 -0.52 8.18 2.20
C TRP A 151 -0.33 6.70 1.87
N LEU A 152 -1.44 5.98 1.70
CA LEU A 152 -1.46 4.69 1.03
C LEU A 152 -1.78 4.91 -0.43
N VAL A 153 -0.93 4.40 -1.32
CA VAL A 153 -1.09 4.50 -2.76
C VAL A 153 -1.39 3.11 -3.30
N VAL A 154 -2.45 2.99 -4.11
CA VAL A 154 -2.80 1.74 -4.77
C VAL A 154 -1.80 1.50 -5.91
N GLN A 155 -1.19 0.32 -5.91
CA GLN A 155 -0.28 -0.11 -6.98
C GLN A 155 -1.07 -0.79 -8.09
N TYR A 156 -0.81 -0.41 -9.34
CA TYR A 156 -1.48 -0.94 -10.54
C TYR A 156 -0.49 -1.62 -11.47
N SER A 157 -0.83 -2.82 -11.95
CA SER A 157 -0.10 -3.54 -13.00
C SER A 157 -0.86 -3.41 -14.32
N CYS A 158 -0.18 -2.90 -15.34
CA CYS A 158 -0.69 -2.82 -16.70
C CYS A 158 -0.16 -4.01 -17.53
N PRO A 159 -0.88 -4.46 -18.58
CA PRO A 159 -0.36 -5.43 -19.55
C PRO A 159 0.85 -4.90 -20.32
#